data_AF-A0A970EK99-F1
#
_entry.id   AF-A0A970EK99-F1
#
_cell.length_a   1.000
_cell.length_b   1.000
_cell.length_c   1.000
_cell.angle_alpha   90.00
_cell.angle_beta   90.00
_cell.angle_gamma   90.00
#
_symmetry.space_group_name_H-M   'P 1'
#
loop_
_entity.id
_entity.type
_entity.pdbx_description
1 polymer ?
#
loop_
_entity_poly.entity_id
_entity_poly.type
_entity_poly.pdbx_seq_one_letter_code
_entity_poly.pdbx_strand_id
1 'polypeptide(L)'
;MKIAISAMGKDLDSMLDVRFGRCNYFVIYDTEEEKFSLLGKIPYDDTVMKSKNELVPIIYYRDSKASKAMRQLWEKLCEKISLIGGEL
;
A
#
# COMPACT_ATOMS: atom_id res chain seq x y z
N MET A 1 2.75 -17.95 4.41
CA MET A 1 1.79 -16.87 4.80
C MET A 1 2.35 -15.55 4.31
N LYS A 2 1.53 -14.67 3.72
CA LYS A 2 1.97 -13.35 3.24
C LYS A 2 1.42 -12.24 4.15
N ILE A 3 2.28 -11.34 4.62
CA ILE A 3 1.94 -10.25 5.53
C ILE A 3 2.18 -8.91 4.83
N ALA A 4 1.16 -8.07 4.76
CA ALA A 4 1.28 -6.69 4.30
C ALA A 4 1.59 -5.76 5.48
N ILE A 5 2.68 -5.00 5.37
CA ILE A 5 3.22 -4.14 6.43
C ILE A 5 3.24 -2.70 5.92
N SER A 6 2.66 -1.78 6.68
CA SER A 6 2.78 -0.34 6.42
C SER A 6 4.13 0.17 6.93
N ALA A 7 4.91 0.82 6.06
CA ALA A 7 6.27 1.26 6.37
C ALA A 7 6.50 2.73 6.00
N MET A 8 7.39 3.39 6.76
CA MET A 8 7.82 4.77 6.49
C MET A 8 8.85 4.85 5.36
N GLY A 9 9.58 3.76 5.12
CA GLY A 9 10.59 3.60 4.09
C GLY A 9 10.41 2.31 3.28
N LYS A 10 11.34 2.07 2.35
CA LYS A 10 11.26 0.96 1.38
C LYS A 10 12.10 -0.27 1.76
N ASP A 11 12.96 -0.12 2.76
CA ASP A 11 13.97 -1.11 3.16
C ASP A 11 13.53 -1.83 4.45
N LEU A 12 14.09 -3.00 4.74
CA LEU A 12 13.67 -3.84 5.88
C LEU A 12 13.90 -3.17 7.24
N ASP A 13 14.89 -2.29 7.33
CA ASP A 13 15.22 -1.52 8.55
C ASP A 13 14.29 -0.30 8.73
N SER A 14 13.34 -0.09 7.81
CA SER A 14 12.42 1.04 7.88
C SER A 14 11.44 0.87 9.04
N MET A 15 11.16 1.97 9.73
CA MET A 15 10.14 2.00 10.78
C MET A 15 8.74 1.69 10.22
N LEU A 16 7.93 1.04 11.05
CA LEU A 16 6.51 0.82 10.79
C LEU A 16 5.77 2.17 10.73
N ASP A 17 4.84 2.29 9.77
CA ASP A 17 3.99 3.47 9.67
C ASP A 17 2.62 3.18 10.31
N VAL A 18 2.39 3.80 11.47
CA VAL A 18 1.16 3.65 12.27
C VAL A 18 -0.08 4.22 11.58
N ARG A 19 0.09 5.02 10.52
CA ARG A 19 -1.02 5.71 9.84
C ARG A 19 -1.72 4.86 8.79
N PHE A 20 -1.34 3.57 8.65
CA PHE A 20 -1.84 2.54 7.73
C PHE A 20 -2.49 3.06 6.43
N GLY A 21 -3.73 3.57 6.48
CA GLY A 21 -4.43 4.16 5.33
C GLY A 21 -3.79 5.40 4.68
N ARG A 22 -2.71 5.95 5.26
CA ARG A 22 -1.89 7.05 4.70
C ARG A 22 -0.39 6.77 4.82
N CYS A 23 0.00 5.50 4.88
CA CYS A 23 1.42 5.18 4.92
C CYS A 23 2.12 5.61 3.64
N ASN A 24 3.44 5.74 3.70
CA ASN A 24 4.24 6.06 2.53
C ASN A 24 4.47 4.82 1.64
N TYR A 25 4.58 3.63 2.26
CA TYR A 25 4.92 2.40 1.58
C TYR A 25 4.12 1.21 2.14
N PHE A 26 3.86 0.25 1.28
CA PHE A 26 3.47 -1.10 1.67
C PHE A 26 4.57 -2.08 1.29
N VAL A 27 4.95 -2.93 2.24
CA VAL A 27 5.90 -4.03 2.07
C VAL A 27 5.16 -5.35 2.27
N ILE A 28 5.46 -6.35 1.47
CA ILE A 28 4.97 -7.72 1.67
C ILE A 28 6.12 -8.58 2.17
N TYR A 29 5.89 -9.27 3.28
CA TYR A 29 6.76 -10.31 3.77
C TYR A 29 6.11 -11.68 3.53
N ASP A 30 6.81 -12.57 2.84
CA ASP A 30 6.42 -13.96 2.67
C ASP A 30 7.15 -14.82 3.71
N THR A 31 6.41 -15.40 4.65
CA THR A 31 6.97 -16.23 5.72
C THR A 31 7.39 -17.63 5.24
N GLU A 32 6.96 -18.07 4.06
CA GLU A 32 7.33 -19.38 3.52
C GLU A 32 8.65 -19.31 2.76
N GLU A 33 8.84 -18.23 1.99
CA GLU A 33 10.09 -18.00 1.26
C GLU A 33 11.12 -17.16 2.03
N GLU A 34 10.75 -16.61 3.18
CA GLU A 34 11.54 -15.62 3.94
C GLU A 34 11.99 -14.42 3.09
N LYS A 35 11.12 -13.97 2.18
CA LYS A 35 11.41 -12.87 1.25
C LYS A 35 10.51 -11.68 1.53
N PHE A 36 11.09 -10.49 1.45
CA PHE A 36 10.34 -9.24 1.42
C PHE A 36 10.31 -8.66 0.02
N SER A 37 9.20 -7.99 -0.32
CA SER A 37 9.08 -7.24 -1.57
C SER A 37 8.32 -5.94 -1.35
N LEU A 38 8.82 -4.86 -1.94
CA LEU A 38 8.14 -3.58 -1.95
C LEU A 38 6.95 -3.65 -2.91
N LEU A 39 5.73 -3.39 -2.42
CA LEU A 39 4.56 -3.30 -3.28
C LEU A 39 4.51 -1.97 -4.04
N GLY A 40 4.89 -0.88 -3.37
CA GLY A 40 4.98 0.43 -3.97
C GLY A 40 4.92 1.59 -2.97
N LYS A 41 4.98 2.79 -3.54
CA LYS A 41 4.99 4.07 -2.83
C LYS A 41 3.68 4.80 -3.04
N ILE A 42 3.15 5.38 -1.98
CA ILE A 42 2.00 6.29 -2.04
C ILE A 42 2.56 7.72 -2.02
N PRO A 43 2.38 8.50 -3.11
CA PRO A 43 2.82 9.87 -3.13
C PRO A 43 2.00 10.71 -2.14
N TYR A 44 2.69 11.59 -1.41
CA TYR A 44 2.05 12.57 -0.55
C TYR A 44 1.89 13.87 -1.35
N ASP A 45 0.65 14.24 -1.66
CA ASP A 45 0.32 15.45 -2.41
C ASP A 45 -0.75 16.29 -1.67
N ASP A 46 -1.10 17.45 -2.22
CA ASP A 46 -2.11 18.34 -1.65
C ASP A 46 -3.49 17.67 -1.52
N THR A 47 -3.77 16.65 -2.34
CA THR A 47 -5.05 15.92 -2.27
C THR A 47 -5.07 14.98 -1.07
N VAL A 48 -3.93 14.44 -0.64
CA VAL A 48 -3.81 13.71 0.63
C VAL A 48 -4.09 14.63 1.82
N MET A 49 -3.59 15.87 1.78
CA MET A 49 -3.88 16.87 2.81
C MET A 49 -5.36 17.26 2.82
N LYS A 50 -5.96 17.47 1.65
CA LYS A 50 -7.39 17.72 1.48
C LYS A 50 -8.23 16.57 2.05
N SER A 51 -7.92 15.33 1.64
CA SER A 51 -8.54 14.10 2.16
C SER A 51 -8.49 14.01 3.68
N LYS A 52 -7.38 14.41 4.29
CA LYS A 52 -7.24 14.47 5.75
C LYS A 52 -8.18 15.48 6.39
N ASN A 53 -8.23 16.69 5.85
CA ASN A 53 -9.00 17.78 6.43
C ASN A 53 -10.52 17.59 6.23
N GLU A 54 -10.93 17.01 5.10
CA GLU A 54 -12.34 16.75 4.78
C GLU A 54 -12.84 15.42 5.38
N LEU A 55 -11.97 14.62 6.00
CA LEU A 55 -12.28 13.28 6.52
C LEU A 55 -12.86 12.32 5.45
N VAL A 56 -12.53 12.56 4.19
CA VAL A 56 -12.93 11.71 3.05
C VAL A 56 -11.75 10.84 2.64
N PRO A 57 -11.90 9.51 2.54
CA PRO A 57 -10.81 8.63 2.11
C PRO A 57 -10.22 9.00 0.74
N ILE A 58 -8.89 8.90 0.62
CA ILE A 58 -8.17 9.32 -0.60
C ILE A 58 -8.64 8.60 -1.88
N ILE A 59 -9.17 7.38 -1.74
CA ILE A 59 -9.68 6.56 -2.86
C ILE A 59 -10.87 7.19 -3.61
N TYR A 60 -11.57 8.14 -2.98
CA TYR A 60 -12.68 8.89 -3.60
C TYR A 60 -12.20 10.02 -4.52
N TYR A 61 -10.98 10.51 -4.32
CA TYR A 61 -10.34 11.50 -5.20
C TYR A 61 -9.67 10.77 -6.37
N ARG A 62 -10.48 10.27 -7.31
CA ARG A 62 -10.05 9.36 -8.40
C ARG A 62 -8.90 9.91 -9.25
N ASP A 63 -8.83 11.23 -9.42
CA ASP A 63 -7.79 11.86 -10.22
C ASP A 63 -6.46 12.09 -9.49
N SER A 64 -6.46 11.97 -8.16
CA SER A 64 -5.25 12.16 -7.35
C SER A 64 -4.19 11.10 -7.62
N LYS A 65 -2.93 11.50 -7.51
CA LYS A 65 -1.79 10.59 -7.68
C LYS A 65 -1.81 9.50 -6.61
N ALA A 66 -2.18 9.87 -5.39
CA ALA A 66 -2.29 8.94 -4.27
C ALA A 66 -3.38 7.88 -4.48
N SER A 67 -4.58 8.26 -4.94
CA SER A 67 -5.66 7.30 -5.25
C SER A 67 -5.27 6.32 -6.34
N LYS A 68 -4.65 6.82 -7.43
CA LYS A 68 -4.16 5.98 -8.52
C LYS A 68 -3.08 5.00 -8.03
N ALA A 69 -2.13 5.46 -7.23
CA ALA A 69 -1.12 4.61 -6.61
C ALA A 69 -1.73 3.52 -5.71
N MET A 70 -2.74 3.88 -4.89
CA MET A 70 -3.45 2.91 -4.05
C MET A 70 -4.17 1.83 -4.85
N ARG A 71 -4.78 2.18 -5.99
CA ARG A 71 -5.43 1.20 -6.88
C ARG A 71 -4.41 0.26 -7.52
N GLN A 72 -3.31 0.79 -8.03
CA GLN A 72 -2.21 -0.02 -8.58
C GLN A 72 -1.59 -0.94 -7.51
N LEU A 73 -1.44 -0.44 -6.27
CA LEU A 73 -0.99 -1.23 -5.13
C LEU A 73 -1.95 -2.39 -4.83
N TRP A 74 -3.26 -2.12 -4.85
CA TRP A 74 -4.29 -3.12 -4.66
C TRP A 74 -4.25 -4.20 -5.76
N GLU A 75 -4.11 -3.81 -7.02
CA GLU A 75 -3.97 -4.75 -8.14
C GLU A 75 -2.73 -5.65 -7.96
N LYS A 76 -1.56 -5.08 -7.66
CA LYS A 76 -0.33 -5.85 -7.39
C LYS A 76 -0.46 -6.76 -6.17
N LEU A 77 -1.17 -6.32 -5.14
CA LEU A 77 -1.45 -7.11 -3.96
C LEU A 77 -2.33 -8.30 -4.33
N CYS A 78 -3.43 -8.06 -5.05
CA CYS A 78 -4.29 -9.10 -5.57
C CYS A 78 -3.50 -10.07 -6.46
N GLU A 79 -2.68 -9.63 -7.39
CA GLU A 79 -1.84 -10.53 -8.21
C GLU A 79 -0.94 -11.42 -7.34
N LYS A 80 -0.24 -10.84 -6.35
CA LYS A 80 0.64 -11.60 -5.45
C LYS A 80 -0.10 -12.59 -4.54
N ILE A 81 -1.38 -12.36 -4.28
CA ILE A 81 -2.23 -13.25 -3.47
C ILE A 81 -2.98 -14.27 -4.36
N SER A 82 -3.54 -13.83 -5.50
CA SER A 82 -4.33 -14.62 -6.46
C SER A 82 -3.49 -15.59 -7.29
N LEU A 83 -2.17 -15.41 -7.39
CA LEU A 83 -1.26 -16.48 -7.83
C LEU A 83 -1.31 -17.74 -6.93
N ILE A 84 -2.11 -17.73 -5.85
CA ILE A 84 -2.27 -18.82 -4.88
C ILE A 84 -3.71 -19.40 -4.88
N GLY A 85 -4.61 -18.98 -5.77
CA GLY A 85 -5.97 -19.52 -5.78
C GLY A 85 -6.72 -19.25 -7.07
N GLY A 86 -6.93 -20.31 -7.85
CA GLY A 86 -7.85 -20.31 -8.98
C GLY A 86 -9.30 -20.04 -8.55
N GLU A 87 -10.06 -19.59 -9.55
CA GLU A 87 -11.53 -19.52 -9.63
C GLU A 87 -12.28 -18.89 -8.44
N LEU A 88 -12.86 -17.71 -8.71
CA LEU A 88 -14.13 -17.28 -8.11
C LEU A 88 -15.21 -17.33 -9.18
#